data_AF-A0A2N5A5F6-F1
#
_entry.id   AF-A0A2N5A5F6-F1
#
_cell.length_a   1.000
_cell.length_b   1.000
_cell.length_c   1.000
_cell.angle_alpha   90.00
_cell.angle_beta   90.00
_cell.angle_gamma   90.00
#
_symmetry.space_group_name_H-M   'P 1'
#
loop_
_entity.id
_entity.type
_entity.pdbx_description
1 polymer ?
#
loop_
_entity_poly.entity_id
_entity_poly.type
_entity_poly.pdbx_seq_one_letter_code
_entity_poly.pdbx_strand_id
1 'polypeptide(L)'
;MNLQHHFLIAMPALQDPIFRRSVVYICEYNDEGAMGIIINKPLENLQVEGILEKLKIVPEPRNPEIRLDKPVMLGGPLAEDRG
;
A
#
# COMPACT_ATOMS: atom_id res chain seq x y z
N MET A 1 3.98 -16.68 -18.19
CA MET A 1 2.91 -16.76 -17.17
C MET A 1 2.69 -15.32 -16.70
N ASN A 2 1.48 -14.77 -16.80
CA ASN A 2 1.20 -13.38 -16.39
C ASN A 2 0.75 -13.37 -14.92
N LEU A 3 1.34 -12.49 -14.10
CA LEU A 3 1.04 -12.36 -12.68
C LEU A 3 0.16 -11.13 -12.35
N GLN A 4 -0.23 -10.33 -13.33
CA GLN A 4 -1.22 -9.26 -13.12
C GLN A 4 -2.48 -9.81 -12.44
N HIS A 5 -3.05 -9.03 -11.52
CA HIS A 5 -4.24 -9.37 -10.75
C HIS A 5 -4.08 -10.59 -9.82
N HIS A 6 -2.84 -11.00 -9.53
CA HIS A 6 -2.56 -12.04 -8.54
C HIS A 6 -2.03 -11.45 -7.24
N PHE A 7 -2.15 -12.24 -6.17
CA PHE A 7 -1.51 -11.96 -4.90
C PHE A 7 -0.24 -12.79 -4.75
N LEU A 8 0.85 -12.15 -4.34
CA LEU A 8 2.02 -12.83 -3.82
C LEU A 8 1.90 -12.94 -2.30
N ILE A 9 1.94 -14.17 -1.80
CA ILE A 9 1.87 -14.47 -0.36
C ILE A 9 3.28 -14.76 0.14
N ALA A 10 3.77 -13.95 1.06
CA ALA A 10 5.09 -14.13 1.63
C ALA A 10 5.19 -15.45 2.41
N MET A 11 6.17 -16.28 2.05
CA MET A 11 6.45 -17.52 2.79
C MET A 11 6.99 -17.20 4.19
N PRO A 12 6.69 -18.03 5.22
CA PRO A 12 7.16 -17.80 6.59
C PRO A 12 8.67 -17.67 6.77
N ALA A 13 9.45 -18.28 5.87
CA ALA A 13 10.91 -18.23 5.88
C ALA A 13 11.49 -16.88 5.42
N LEU A 14 10.70 -16.03 4.76
CA LEU A 14 11.14 -14.73 4.27
C LEU A 14 11.47 -13.80 5.45
N GLN A 15 12.76 -13.45 5.60
CA GLN A 15 13.26 -12.65 6.71
C GLN A 15 13.24 -11.14 6.46
N ASP A 16 13.09 -10.72 5.20
CA ASP A 16 13.02 -9.31 4.86
C ASP A 16 11.91 -8.62 5.66
N PRO A 17 12.19 -7.58 6.47
CA PRO A 17 11.21 -6.98 7.36
C PRO A 17 10.04 -6.32 6.62
N ILE A 18 10.28 -5.83 5.39
CA ILE A 18 9.28 -5.16 4.56
C ILE A 18 8.32 -6.18 3.95
N PHE A 19 8.81 -7.36 3.55
CA PHE A 19 7.98 -8.40 2.93
C PHE A 19 7.58 -9.55 3.86
N ARG A 20 8.15 -9.67 5.06
CA ARG A 20 7.77 -10.72 6.02
C ARG A 20 6.28 -10.62 6.34
N ARG A 21 5.54 -11.71 6.12
CA ARG A 21 4.07 -11.81 6.28
C ARG A 21 3.28 -10.80 5.43
N SER A 22 3.84 -10.31 4.32
CA SER A 22 3.11 -9.41 3.41
C SER A 22 2.21 -10.18 2.43
N VAL A 23 1.15 -9.50 1.99
CA VAL A 23 0.35 -9.83 0.82
C VAL A 23 0.58 -8.71 -0.19
N VAL A 24 1.14 -9.05 -1.35
CA VAL A 24 1.42 -8.07 -2.42
C VAL A 24 0.43 -8.29 -3.56
N TYR A 25 -0.28 -7.26 -3.97
CA TYR A 25 -1.10 -7.28 -5.18
C TYR A 25 -0.27 -6.82 -6.38
N ILE A 26 -0.30 -7.56 -7.48
CA ILE A 26 0.44 -7.21 -8.71
C ILE A 26 -0.45 -6.40 -9.64
N CYS A 27 -0.06 -5.13 -9.84
CA CYS A 27 -0.72 -4.19 -10.72
C CYS A 27 -0.24 -4.35 -12.17
N GLU A 28 1.06 -4.58 -12.35
CA GLU A 28 1.69 -4.71 -13.67
C GLU A 28 2.71 -5.83 -13.70
N TYR A 29 2.78 -6.56 -14.82
CA TYR A 29 3.76 -7.60 -15.07
C TYR A 29 4.06 -7.64 -16.57
N ASN A 30 5.31 -7.37 -16.94
CA ASN A 30 5.78 -7.32 -18.33
C ASN A 30 7.26 -7.80 -18.41
N ASP A 31 7.89 -7.67 -19.58
CA ASP A 31 9.27 -8.14 -19.80
C ASP A 31 10.34 -7.33 -19.02
N GLU A 32 9.98 -6.14 -18.52
CA GLU A 32 10.84 -5.29 -17.68
C GLU A 32 10.72 -5.65 -16.18
N GLY A 33 9.69 -6.41 -15.80
CA GLY A 33 9.50 -6.90 -14.43
C GLY A 33 8.06 -6.82 -13.94
N ALA A 34 7.89 -6.64 -12.62
CA ALA A 34 6.60 -6.61 -11.96
C ALA A 34 6.49 -5.40 -11.02
N MET A 35 5.32 -4.77 -11.00
CA MET A 35 4.97 -3.68 -10.08
C MET A 35 3.78 -4.12 -9.23
N GLY A 36 3.92 -3.96 -7.92
CA GLY A 36 2.90 -4.36 -6.97
C GLY A 36 2.94 -3.55 -5.69
N ILE A 37 1.87 -3.67 -4.91
CA ILE A 37 1.63 -2.89 -3.70
C ILE A 37 1.31 -3.85 -2.55
N ILE A 38 1.93 -3.65 -1.40
CA ILE A 38 1.62 -4.39 -0.16
C ILE A 38 0.27 -3.88 0.39
N ILE A 39 -0.66 -4.79 0.65
CA ILE A 39 -2.05 -4.43 1.04
C ILE A 39 -2.39 -4.73 2.51
N ASN A 40 -1.46 -5.28 3.28
CA ASN A 40 -1.72 -5.76 4.64
C ASN A 40 -0.73 -5.26 5.71
N LYS A 41 0.04 -4.21 5.40
CA LYS A 41 0.96 -3.55 6.34
C LYS A 41 0.57 -2.09 6.58
N PRO A 42 -0.18 -1.78 7.65
CA PRO A 42 -0.45 -0.39 8.01
C PRO A 42 0.82 0.29 8.54
N LEU A 43 1.01 1.56 8.20
CA LEU A 43 2.03 2.42 8.82
C LEU A 43 1.54 2.86 10.20
N GLU A 44 2.40 2.71 11.20
CA GLU A 44 2.10 3.17 12.54
C GLU A 44 2.02 4.71 12.57
N ASN A 45 1.01 5.24 13.24
CA ASN A 45 0.83 6.68 13.48
C ASN A 45 0.67 7.55 12.22
N LEU A 46 0.31 6.98 11.08
CA LEU A 46 -0.03 7.74 9.87
C LEU A 46 -1.43 7.38 9.37
N GLN A 47 -2.35 8.33 9.49
CA GLN A 47 -3.73 8.22 9.02
C GLN A 47 -3.93 9.02 7.74
N VAL A 48 -4.94 8.64 6.95
CA VAL A 48 -5.26 9.31 5.68
C VAL A 48 -5.54 10.80 5.88
N GLU A 49 -6.30 11.15 6.93
CA GLU A 49 -6.58 12.55 7.29
C GLU A 49 -5.30 13.36 7.51
N GLY A 50 -4.35 12.81 8.26
CA GLY A 50 -3.06 13.48 8.52
C GLY A 50 -2.20 13.67 7.26
N ILE A 51 -2.33 12.81 6.24
CA ILE A 51 -1.69 13.04 4.94
C ILE A 51 -2.38 14.17 4.19
N LEU A 52 -3.71 14.15 4.11
CA LEU A 52 -4.49 15.18 3.41
C LEU A 52 -4.22 16.57 3.99
N GLU A 53 -4.17 16.70 5.32
CA GLU A 53 -3.81 17.93 6.00
C GLU A 53 -2.39 18.41 5.63
N LYS A 54 -1.39 17.51 5.67
CA LYS A 54 0.00 17.83 5.28
C LYS A 54 0.09 18.32 3.84
N LEU A 55 -0.69 17.71 2.93
CA LEU A 55 -0.75 18.09 1.52
C LEU A 55 -1.67 19.30 1.27
N LYS A 56 -2.33 19.84 2.30
CA LYS A 56 -3.31 20.94 2.21
C LYS A 56 -4.47 20.61 1.27
N ILE A 57 -4.86 19.35 1.22
CA ILE A 57 -6.01 18.88 0.45
C ILE A 57 -7.23 18.94 1.36
N VAL A 58 -8.17 19.81 1.03
CA VAL A 58 -9.44 19.92 1.74
C VAL A 58 -10.40 18.87 1.18
N PRO A 59 -10.93 17.94 2.01
CA PRO A 59 -11.91 16.97 1.54
C PRO A 59 -13.19 17.67 1.09
N GLU A 60 -13.69 17.32 -0.09
CA GLU A 60 -15.03 17.69 -0.52
C GLU A 60 -16.11 17.01 0.36
N PRO A 61 -17.36 17.50 0.34
CA PRO A 61 -18.48 16.78 0.94
C PRO A 61 -18.52 15.33 0.46
N ARG A 62 -18.45 14.40 1.42
CA ARG A 62 -18.25 12.97 1.16
C ARG A 62 -19.29 12.14 1.90
N ASN A 63 -19.50 10.91 1.44
CA ASN A 63 -20.30 9.94 2.19
C ASN A 63 -19.71 9.79 3.62
N PRO A 64 -20.51 9.99 4.69
CA PRO A 64 -20.06 9.80 6.07
C PRO A 64 -19.47 8.42 6.38
N GLU A 65 -19.79 7.39 5.59
CA GLU A 65 -19.23 6.04 5.72
C GLU A 65 -17.75 5.95 5.30
N ILE A 66 -17.27 6.91 4.51
CA ILE A 66 -15.84 6.99 4.16
C ILE A 66 -15.11 7.49 5.42
N ARG A 67 -14.15 6.71 5.91
CA ARG A 67 -13.38 7.02 7.13
C ARG A 67 -11.96 7.45 6.74
N LEU A 68 -11.53 8.63 7.18
CA LEU A 68 -10.16 9.16 6.92
C LEU A 68 -9.20 8.93 8.09
N ASP A 69 -9.70 8.51 9.23
CA ASP A 69 -8.90 8.10 10.39
C ASP A 69 -8.33 6.68 10.24
N LYS A 70 -8.54 6.05 9.07
CA LYS A 70 -7.92 4.77 8.73
C LYS A 70 -6.41 4.94 8.53
N PRO A 71 -5.61 3.92 8.88
CA PRO A 71 -4.18 3.94 8.66
C PRO A 71 -3.86 3.94 7.16
N VAL A 72 -2.77 4.62 6.82
CA VAL A 72 -2.14 4.53 5.50
C VAL A 72 -1.36 3.23 5.43
N MET A 73 -1.38 2.58 4.28
CA MET A 73 -0.69 1.31 4.08
C MET A 73 0.71 1.55 3.52
N LEU A 74 1.69 0.81 4.01
CA LEU A 74 3.02 0.75 3.41
C LEU A 74 2.89 0.05 2.06
N GLY A 75 3.12 0.75 0.95
CA GLY A 75 2.99 0.19 -0.40
C GLY A 75 4.16 -0.69 -0.83
N GLY A 76 5.35 -0.43 -0.31
CA GLY A 76 6.60 -1.12 -0.67
C GLY A 76 7.83 -0.31 -0.23
N PRO A 77 9.05 -0.82 -0.49
CA PRO A 77 10.31 -0.14 -0.14
C PRO A 77 10.68 1.01 -1.09
N LEU A 78 9.99 1.12 -2.23
CA LEU A 78 10.30 2.11 -3.26
C LEU A 78 9.30 3.24 -3.24
N ALA A 79 9.80 4.45 -3.48
CA ALA A 79 8.99 5.67 -3.60
C ALA A 79 8.11 5.93 -2.36
N GLU A 80 8.69 5.86 -1.16
CA GLU A 80 7.98 6.17 0.10
C GLU A 80 7.40 7.60 0.13
N ASP A 81 7.93 8.50 -0.70
CA ASP A 81 7.47 9.87 -0.91
C ASP A 81 6.33 10.00 -1.92
N ARG A 82 5.98 8.90 -2.62
CA ARG A 82 4.88 8.84 -3.59
C ARG A 82 3.75 8.00 -3.01
N GLY A 83 2.77 8.69 -2.42
CA GLY A 83 1.51 8.14 -1.93
C GLY A 83 0.37 9.09 -2.20
#